data_AF-A0AA87NSE7-F1
#
_entry.id   AF-A0AA87NSE7-F1
#
_cell.length_a   1.000
_cell.length_b   1.000
_cell.length_c   1.000
_cell.angle_alpha   90.00
_cell.angle_beta   90.00
_cell.angle_gamma   90.00
#
_symmetry.space_group_name_H-M   'P 1'
#
loop_
_entity.id
_entity.type
_entity.pdbx_description
1 polymer ?
#
loop_
_entity_poly.entity_id
_entity_poly.type
_entity_poly.pdbx_seq_one_letter_code
_entity_poly.pdbx_strand_id
1 'polypeptide(L)'
;MPYDAVDVSYIFKRRASVDYINPNMPIRCLEYIARLYEQFYKSKEKYSRKQLAIPTPEFYVFYNGKEPYRGDSLLKLSDSFTQTHDEYALELSVKVVNINYDKASEILKRCKPLKQYSLFVDAVRRNIAVDKEHGFEKAIKECLSIDVRPCTSIDGKFVYQTCYC
;
A
#
# COMPACT_ATOMS: atom_id res chain seq x y z
N MET A 1 -3.24 23.04 -3.92
CA MET A 1 -3.33 22.21 -2.70
C MET A 1 -2.70 20.87 -3.00
N PRO A 2 -1.52 20.55 -2.43
CA PRO A 2 -0.88 19.26 -2.68
C PRO A 2 -1.61 18.20 -1.87
N TYR A 3 -1.90 17.07 -2.52
CA TYR A 3 -2.57 15.94 -1.92
C TYR A 3 -1.59 15.18 -1.03
N ASP A 4 -1.50 15.58 0.23
CA ASP A 4 -0.97 14.73 1.30
C ASP A 4 -2.02 13.64 1.60
N ALA A 5 -1.80 12.44 1.08
CA ALA A 5 -2.57 11.25 1.43
C ALA A 5 -1.61 10.13 1.80
N VAL A 6 -1.39 10.00 3.09
CA VAL A 6 -0.34 9.21 3.73
C VAL A 6 -1.05 8.13 4.55
N ASP A 7 -1.18 6.88 4.06
CA ASP A 7 -1.78 5.79 4.86
C ASP A 7 -1.17 4.40 4.56
N VAL A 8 -0.61 3.76 5.60
CA VAL A 8 0.12 2.50 5.49
C VAL A 8 -0.84 1.33 5.44
N SER A 9 -0.70 0.43 4.46
CA SER A 9 -1.53 -0.76 4.37
C SER A 9 -0.96 -1.95 5.12
N TYR A 10 -1.68 -2.39 6.14
CA TYR A 10 -1.76 -3.82 6.49
C TYR A 10 -3.04 -4.42 5.95
N ILE A 11 -3.04 -5.75 5.80
CA ILE A 11 -4.25 -6.51 5.46
C ILE A 11 -5.39 -6.08 6.41
N PHE A 12 -6.45 -5.56 5.78
CA PHE A 12 -7.68 -4.96 6.31
C PHE A 12 -7.65 -3.49 6.80
N LYS A 13 -8.36 -2.68 6.00
CA LYS A 13 -8.75 -1.26 6.13
C LYS A 13 -7.70 -0.20 5.75
N ARG A 14 -7.89 0.27 4.51
CA ARG A 14 -7.29 1.42 3.80
C ARG A 14 -5.85 1.21 3.29
N ARG A 15 -5.71 1.34 1.97
CA ARG A 15 -4.45 1.21 1.20
C ARG A 15 -4.11 2.56 0.58
N ALA A 16 -2.88 3.06 0.78
CA ALA A 16 -2.31 4.11 -0.04
C ALA A 16 -1.30 3.52 -1.04
N SER A 17 -1.38 3.97 -2.29
CA SER A 17 -0.29 3.83 -3.25
C SER A 17 0.53 5.12 -3.18
N VAL A 18 1.85 5.01 -3.05
CA VAL A 18 2.74 6.18 -2.93
C VAL A 18 3.53 6.39 -4.22
N ASP A 19 3.70 7.67 -4.60
CA ASP A 19 4.53 8.08 -5.75
C ASP A 19 6.04 8.09 -5.42
N TYR A 20 6.40 8.10 -4.13
CA TYR A 20 7.77 8.02 -3.62
C TYR A 20 7.84 7.10 -2.40
N ILE A 21 8.96 6.39 -2.22
CA ILE A 21 9.13 5.43 -1.11
C ILE A 21 9.61 6.18 0.12
N ASN A 22 8.72 6.24 1.13
CA ASN A 22 9.04 6.82 2.41
C ASN A 22 9.88 5.82 3.24
N PRO A 23 11.13 6.13 3.61
CA PRO A 23 11.96 5.23 4.41
C PRO A 23 11.41 5.04 5.82
N ASN A 24 10.54 5.93 6.30
CA ASN A 24 9.92 5.86 7.63
C ASN A 24 8.70 4.92 7.70
N MET A 25 8.41 4.17 6.63
CA MET A 25 7.28 3.24 6.62
C MET A 25 7.37 2.15 7.71
N PRO A 26 8.54 1.58 8.06
CA PRO A 26 8.67 0.65 9.18
C PRO A 26 8.21 1.25 10.53
N ILE A 27 8.52 2.52 10.80
CA ILE A 27 8.09 3.21 12.03
C ILE A 27 6.56 3.32 12.06
N ARG A 28 5.97 3.78 10.96
CA ARG A 28 4.51 3.88 10.84
C ARG A 28 3.85 2.53 11.04
N CYS A 29 4.34 1.50 10.35
CA CYS A 29 3.90 0.11 10.49
C CYS A 29 3.89 -0.37 11.95
N LEU A 30 4.94 -0.06 12.71
CA LEU A 30 5.05 -0.39 14.13
C LEU A 30 3.93 0.27 14.96
N GLU A 31 3.67 1.56 14.73
CA GLU A 31 2.58 2.28 15.41
C GLU A 31 1.21 1.68 15.08
N TYR A 32 0.97 1.33 13.81
CA TYR A 32 -0.31 0.75 13.40
C TYR A 32 -0.55 -0.62 14.04
N ILE A 33 0.45 -1.51 14.03
CA ILE A 33 0.27 -2.86 14.56
C ILE A 33 0.06 -2.83 16.08
N ALA A 34 0.74 -1.94 16.79
CA ALA A 34 0.52 -1.72 18.22
C ALA A 34 -0.94 -1.32 18.51
N ARG A 35 -1.46 -0.32 17.79
CA ARG A 35 -2.86 0.14 17.92
C ARG A 35 -3.87 -0.92 17.52
N LEU A 36 -3.54 -1.78 16.54
CA LEU A 36 -4.42 -2.87 16.13
C LEU A 36 -4.51 -3.95 17.22
N TYR A 37 -3.38 -4.33 17.82
CA TYR A 37 -3.36 -5.27 18.94
C TYR A 37 -4.02 -4.71 20.21
N GLU A 38 -4.06 -3.39 20.36
CA GLU A 38 -4.88 -2.76 21.38
C GLU A 38 -6.38 -3.02 21.21
N GLN A 39 -6.87 -3.04 19.97
CA GLN A 39 -8.27 -3.32 19.67
C GLN A 39 -8.60 -4.81 19.69
N PHE A 40 -7.62 -5.67 19.37
CA PHE A 40 -7.83 -7.12 19.27
C PHE A 40 -8.08 -7.81 20.61
N TYR A 41 -7.51 -7.30 21.71
CA TYR A 41 -7.62 -7.91 23.03
C TYR A 41 -8.21 -6.95 24.06
N LYS A 42 -9.13 -7.42 24.90
CA LYS A 42 -9.59 -6.62 26.04
C LYS A 42 -8.44 -6.44 27.04
N SER A 43 -8.39 -5.29 27.72
CA SER A 43 -7.32 -4.95 28.67
C SER A 43 -7.04 -6.09 29.68
N LYS A 44 -8.07 -6.76 30.18
CA LYS A 44 -7.96 -7.87 31.15
C LYS A 44 -7.27 -9.13 30.60
N GLU A 45 -7.36 -9.40 29.30
CA GLU A 45 -6.78 -10.62 28.69
C GLU A 45 -5.25 -10.51 28.58
N LYS A 46 -4.74 -9.30 28.34
CA LYS A 46 -3.30 -9.00 28.25
C LYS A 46 -2.55 -9.24 29.56
N TYR A 47 -3.22 -9.04 30.69
CA TYR A 47 -2.66 -9.29 32.03
C TYR A 47 -2.96 -10.69 32.56
N SER A 48 -3.60 -11.55 31.75
CA SER A 48 -3.83 -12.93 32.14
C SER A 48 -2.53 -13.73 32.09
N ARG A 49 -2.43 -14.80 32.89
CA ARG A 49 -1.30 -15.74 32.83
C ARG A 49 -1.33 -16.63 31.58
N LYS A 50 -2.36 -16.51 30.74
CA LYS A 50 -2.53 -17.28 29.51
C LYS A 50 -1.88 -16.53 28.36
N GLN A 51 -1.02 -17.20 27.60
CA GLN A 51 -0.45 -16.64 26.38
C GLN A 51 -1.56 -16.41 25.34
N LEU A 52 -1.59 -15.20 24.79
CA LEU A 52 -2.50 -14.83 23.71
C LEU A 52 -1.84 -15.19 22.38
N ALA A 53 -2.53 -15.97 21.55
CA ALA A 53 -2.09 -16.27 20.21
C ALA A 53 -2.38 -15.07 19.30
N ILE A 54 -1.34 -14.53 18.66
CA ILE A 54 -1.40 -13.41 17.74
C ILE A 54 -1.07 -13.94 16.33
N PRO A 55 -1.83 -13.59 15.29
CA PRO A 55 -1.47 -13.96 13.92
C PRO A 55 -0.14 -13.33 13.51
N THR A 56 0.69 -14.08 12.78
CA THR A 56 1.96 -13.57 12.25
C THR A 56 1.70 -12.43 11.24
N PRO A 57 2.23 -11.22 11.48
CA PRO A 57 1.99 -10.09 10.60
C PRO A 57 2.95 -10.10 9.40
N GLU A 58 2.49 -9.69 8.21
CA GLU A 58 3.33 -9.45 7.01
C GLU A 58 3.20 -8.05 6.42
N PHE A 59 4.30 -7.29 6.34
CA PHE A 59 4.27 -5.85 6.05
C PHE A 59 4.52 -5.58 4.57
N TYR A 60 3.62 -4.82 3.94
CA TYR A 60 3.68 -4.52 2.50
C TYR A 60 3.42 -3.04 2.21
N VAL A 61 4.21 -2.48 1.29
CA VAL A 61 4.02 -1.13 0.73
C VAL A 61 3.91 -1.24 -0.77
N PHE A 62 2.83 -0.71 -1.33
CA PHE A 62 2.64 -0.68 -2.77
C PHE A 62 3.24 0.59 -3.37
N TYR A 63 4.29 0.40 -4.15
CA TYR A 63 4.93 1.47 -4.89
C TYR A 63 4.28 1.60 -6.26
N ASN A 64 3.86 2.82 -6.58
CA ASN A 64 3.28 3.14 -7.89
C ASN A 64 3.99 4.35 -8.52
N GLY A 65 5.15 4.80 -8.03
CA GLY A 65 5.80 6.00 -8.56
C GLY A 65 6.34 5.86 -9.98
N LYS A 66 6.67 7.01 -10.59
CA LYS A 66 7.23 7.11 -11.96
C LYS A 66 8.73 6.86 -12.02
N GLU A 67 9.42 7.03 -10.91
CA GLU A 67 10.87 6.86 -10.87
C GLU A 67 11.23 5.37 -10.86
N PRO A 68 12.26 4.96 -11.61
CA PRO A 68 12.74 3.59 -11.54
C PRO A 68 13.28 3.32 -10.14
N TYR A 69 12.52 2.55 -9.35
CA TYR A 69 12.94 2.17 -8.03
C TYR A 69 14.00 1.07 -8.11
N ARG A 70 15.23 1.42 -7.73
CA ARG A 70 16.37 0.51 -7.56
C ARG A 70 16.64 0.13 -6.10
N GLY A 71 15.89 0.68 -5.16
CA GLY A 71 16.11 0.43 -3.74
C GLY A 71 15.67 -0.96 -3.32
N ASP A 72 16.25 -1.44 -2.21
CA ASP A 72 15.97 -2.76 -1.67
C ASP A 72 14.47 -2.96 -1.49
N SER A 73 13.95 -4.09 -1.98
CA SER A 73 12.53 -4.46 -1.85
C SER A 73 12.07 -4.67 -0.40
N LEU A 74 12.91 -4.35 0.58
CA LEU A 74 12.70 -4.55 2.00
C LEU A 74 13.22 -3.33 2.77
N LEU A 75 12.32 -2.61 3.42
CA LEU A 75 12.66 -1.56 4.38
C LEU A 75 12.72 -2.18 5.77
N LYS A 76 13.76 -1.91 6.56
CA LYS A 76 13.88 -2.44 7.92
C LYS A 76 13.75 -1.34 8.94
N LEU A 77 13.19 -1.67 10.10
CA LEU A 77 13.12 -0.73 11.20
C LEU A 77 14.52 -0.39 11.72
N SER A 78 15.44 -1.38 11.70
CA SER A 78 16.83 -1.20 12.08
C SER A 78 17.55 -0.08 11.31
N ASP A 79 17.15 0.18 10.06
CA ASP A 79 17.76 1.22 9.24
C ASP A 79 17.54 2.63 9.82
N SER A 80 16.57 2.77 10.74
CA SER A 80 16.29 4.00 11.47
C SER A 80 16.99 4.09 12.83
N PHE A 81 17.66 3.03 13.31
CA PHE A 81 18.32 3.04 14.61
C PHE A 81 19.64 3.80 14.56
N THR A 82 19.95 4.53 15.64
CA THR A 82 21.20 5.29 15.76
C THR A 82 22.39 4.43 16.15
N GLN A 83 22.15 3.22 16.68
CA GLN A 83 23.16 2.27 17.11
C GLN A 83 23.06 1.00 16.28
N THR A 84 24.20 0.51 15.80
CA THR A 84 24.29 -0.72 15.00
C THR A 84 24.62 -1.91 15.89
N HIS A 85 23.90 -3.01 15.68
CA HIS A 85 24.12 -4.28 16.38
C HIS A 85 24.06 -5.45 15.39
N ASP A 86 24.65 -6.59 15.77
CA ASP A 86 24.56 -7.82 14.97
C ASP A 86 23.15 -8.42 15.00
N GLU A 87 22.44 -8.22 16.12
CA GLU A 87 21.05 -8.65 16.30
C GLU A 87 20.25 -7.56 17.01
N TYR A 88 19.05 -7.28 16.50
CA TYR A 88 18.13 -6.30 17.07
C TYR A 88 16.99 -7.00 17.82
N ALA A 89 16.71 -6.57 19.05
CA ALA A 89 15.61 -7.11 19.85
C ALA A 89 14.23 -6.78 19.26
N LEU A 90 14.13 -5.70 18.48
CA LEU A 90 12.93 -5.33 17.73
C LEU A 90 13.32 -5.10 16.28
N GLU A 91 12.89 -6.02 15.41
CA GLU A 91 13.02 -5.88 13.97
C GLU A 91 11.64 -5.98 13.32
N LEU A 92 11.36 -5.07 12.40
CA LEU A 92 10.14 -5.03 11.60
C LEU A 92 10.54 -4.72 10.18
N SER A 93 10.28 -5.67 9.29
CA SER A 93 10.64 -5.54 7.88
C SER A 93 9.41 -5.38 7.00
N VAL A 94 9.47 -4.41 6.09
CA VAL A 94 8.38 -4.00 5.20
C VAL A 94 8.77 -4.28 3.75
N LYS A 95 8.04 -5.19 3.09
CA LYS A 95 8.24 -5.53 1.69
C LYS A 95 7.66 -4.44 0.79
N VAL A 96 8.48 -3.85 -0.07
CA VAL A 96 8.04 -2.91 -1.09
C VAL A 96 7.69 -3.69 -2.36
N VAL A 97 6.45 -3.54 -2.82
CA VAL A 97 5.94 -4.21 -4.02
C VAL A 97 5.61 -3.16 -5.06
N ASN A 98 6.32 -3.19 -6.19
CA ASN A 98 6.01 -2.34 -7.33
C ASN A 98 4.73 -2.85 -8.02
N ILE A 99 3.73 -1.98 -8.12
CA ILE A 99 2.44 -2.24 -8.75
C ILE A 99 2.19 -1.36 -9.97
N ASN A 100 3.22 -0.68 -10.48
CA ASN A 100 3.14 -0.08 -11.81
C ASN A 100 2.73 -1.17 -12.81
N TYR A 101 1.89 -0.81 -13.79
CA TYR A 101 1.38 -1.79 -14.73
C TYR A 101 2.52 -2.39 -15.55
N ASP A 102 2.71 -3.71 -15.38
CA ASP A 102 3.64 -4.52 -16.16
C ASP A 102 2.99 -5.88 -16.42
N LYS A 103 3.02 -6.32 -17.68
CA LYS A 103 2.50 -7.63 -18.11
C LYS A 103 3.27 -8.79 -17.47
N ALA A 104 4.52 -8.58 -17.06
CA ALA A 104 5.34 -9.59 -16.40
C ALA A 104 5.04 -9.73 -14.89
N SER A 105 4.41 -8.73 -14.26
CA SER A 105 4.19 -8.69 -12.81
C SER A 105 3.29 -9.84 -12.31
N GLU A 106 3.87 -10.74 -11.52
CA GLU A 106 3.19 -11.93 -11.01
C GLU A 106 2.04 -11.60 -10.05
N ILE A 107 2.19 -10.56 -9.22
CA ILE A 107 1.13 -10.12 -8.31
C ILE A 107 -0.07 -9.56 -9.07
N LEU A 108 0.15 -8.87 -10.21
CA LEU A 108 -0.93 -8.39 -11.07
C LEU A 108 -1.59 -9.52 -11.84
N LYS A 109 -0.89 -10.62 -12.14
CA LYS A 109 -1.52 -11.82 -12.73
C LYS A 109 -2.44 -12.53 -11.74
N ARG A 110 -2.03 -12.62 -10.48
CA ARG A 110 -2.76 -13.35 -9.43
C ARG A 110 -3.89 -12.52 -8.81
N CYS A 111 -3.76 -11.20 -8.76
CA CYS A 111 -4.73 -10.33 -8.11
C CYS A 111 -5.48 -9.44 -9.10
N LYS A 112 -6.70 -9.85 -9.47
CA LYS A 112 -7.55 -9.10 -10.41
C LYS A 112 -7.82 -7.64 -9.97
N PRO A 113 -8.16 -7.35 -8.70
CA PRO A 113 -8.40 -5.96 -8.29
C PRO A 113 -7.14 -5.09 -8.38
N LEU A 114 -5.98 -5.64 -7.99
CA LEU A 114 -4.71 -4.90 -8.09
C LEU A 114 -4.33 -4.66 -9.55
N LYS A 115 -4.56 -5.63 -10.45
CA LYS A 115 -4.39 -5.45 -11.89
C LYS A 115 -5.25 -4.34 -12.45
N GLN A 116 -6.53 -4.30 -12.07
CA GLN A 116 -7.47 -3.26 -12.51
C GLN A 116 -7.04 -1.87 -12.00
N TYR A 117 -6.58 -1.79 -10.75
CA TYR A 117 -6.01 -0.56 -10.20
C TYR A 117 -4.79 -0.08 -11.01
N SER A 118 -3.81 -0.97 -11.24
CA SER A 118 -2.60 -0.64 -12.00
C SER A 118 -2.92 -0.19 -13.42
N LEU A 119 -3.85 -0.86 -14.10
CA LEU A 119 -4.33 -0.50 -15.44
C LEU A 119 -4.98 0.89 -15.46
N PHE A 120 -5.81 1.19 -14.46
CA PHE A 120 -6.45 2.50 -14.35
C PHE A 120 -5.44 3.62 -14.14
N VAL A 121 -4.49 3.44 -13.23
CA VAL A 121 -3.46 4.46 -12.98
C VAL A 121 -2.59 4.67 -14.21
N ASP A 122 -2.24 3.60 -14.93
CA ASP A 122 -1.54 3.70 -16.22
C ASP A 122 -2.35 4.50 -17.25
N ALA A 123 -3.63 4.19 -17.42
CA ALA A 123 -4.52 4.92 -18.33
C ALA A 123 -4.65 6.40 -17.99
N VAL A 124 -4.81 6.73 -16.70
CA VAL A 124 -4.84 8.12 -16.22
C VAL A 124 -3.54 8.84 -16.56
N ARG A 125 -2.39 8.22 -16.31
CA ARG A 125 -1.08 8.80 -16.62
C ARG A 125 -0.89 9.06 -18.10
N ARG A 126 -1.22 8.09 -18.96
CA ARG A 126 -1.11 8.23 -20.41
C ARG A 126 -2.00 9.33 -20.94
N ASN A 127 -3.26 9.38 -20.52
CA ASN A 127 -4.20 10.36 -21.05
C ASN A 127 -3.92 11.79 -20.53
N ILE A 128 -3.55 11.97 -19.25
CA ILE A 128 -3.17 13.29 -18.70
C ILE A 128 -1.88 13.83 -19.34
N ALA A 129 -0.94 12.96 -19.70
CA ALA A 129 0.28 13.38 -20.39
C ALA A 129 0.00 13.97 -21.78
N VAL A 130 -1.09 13.54 -22.44
CA VAL A 130 -1.52 14.03 -23.76
C VAL A 130 -2.43 15.25 -23.63
N ASP A 131 -3.40 15.19 -22.73
CA ASP A 131 -4.39 16.24 -22.50
C ASP A 131 -4.59 16.40 -20.98
N LYS A 132 -4.07 17.50 -20.42
CA LYS A 132 -4.18 17.76 -18.98
C LYS A 132 -5.61 18.10 -18.54
N GLU A 133 -6.43 18.64 -19.45
CA GLU A 133 -7.76 19.15 -19.14
C GLU A 133 -8.81 18.03 -19.22
N HIS A 134 -8.79 17.23 -20.28
CA HIS A 134 -9.76 16.15 -20.51
C HIS A 134 -9.18 14.73 -20.35
N GLY A 135 -7.88 14.59 -20.07
CA GLY A 135 -7.22 13.30 -20.01
C GLY A 135 -7.76 12.38 -18.92
N PHE A 136 -8.22 12.94 -17.80
CA PHE A 136 -8.84 12.14 -16.73
C PHE A 136 -10.17 11.51 -17.18
N GLU A 137 -11.06 12.29 -17.80
CA GLU A 137 -12.34 11.79 -18.32
C GLU A 137 -12.14 10.74 -19.42
N LYS A 138 -11.16 10.99 -20.29
CA LYS A 138 -10.78 10.05 -21.35
C LYS A 138 -10.27 8.72 -20.77
N ALA A 139 -9.46 8.77 -19.71
CA ALA A 139 -8.99 7.59 -19.02
C ALA A 139 -10.13 6.78 -18.38
N ILE A 140 -11.13 7.44 -17.80
CA ILE A 140 -12.32 6.76 -17.26
C ILE A 140 -13.06 6.03 -18.39
N LYS A 141 -13.34 6.72 -19.51
CA LYS A 141 -14.03 6.13 -20.67
C LYS A 141 -13.25 4.92 -21.23
N GLU A 142 -11.93 5.04 -21.33
CA GLU A 142 -11.04 3.94 -21.75
C GLU A 142 -11.12 2.76 -20.77
N CYS A 143 -11.05 2.99 -19.47
CA CYS A 143 -11.09 1.91 -18.48
C CYS A 143 -12.44 1.17 -18.48
N LEU A 144 -13.54 1.92 -18.60
CA LEU A 144 -14.88 1.33 -18.67
C LEU A 144 -15.07 0.47 -19.93
N SER A 145 -14.46 0.83 -21.06
CA SER A 145 -14.60 0.06 -22.32
C SER A 145 -13.85 -1.28 -22.28
N ILE A 146 -12.89 -1.45 -21.38
CA ILE A 146 -12.11 -2.69 -21.19
C ILE A 146 -12.46 -3.45 -19.89
N ASP A 147 -13.63 -3.16 -19.29
CA ASP A 147 -14.12 -3.72 -18.00
C ASP A 147 -13.13 -3.55 -16.84
N VAL A 148 -12.33 -2.48 -16.88
CA VAL A 148 -11.59 -1.98 -15.72
C VAL A 148 -12.51 -1.04 -14.97
N ARG A 149 -13.09 -1.55 -13.87
CA ARG A 149 -13.97 -0.75 -13.02
C ARG A 149 -13.13 -0.02 -11.97
N PRO A 150 -13.00 1.31 -12.05
CA PRO A 150 -12.51 2.06 -10.90
C PRO A 150 -13.50 1.84 -9.76
N CYS A 151 -13.05 1.36 -8.60
CA CYS A 151 -13.99 1.14 -7.50
C CYS A 151 -14.67 2.47 -7.13
N THR A 152 -15.97 2.37 -6.85
CA THR A 152 -16.90 3.49 -6.75
C THR A 152 -16.56 4.52 -5.67
N SER A 153 -16.90 5.77 -6.00
CA SER A 153 -16.86 6.98 -5.19
C SER A 153 -17.44 6.83 -3.78
N ILE A 154 -16.68 7.29 -2.78
CA ILE A 154 -17.27 7.98 -1.61
C ILE A 154 -16.97 9.47 -1.86
N ASP A 155 -18.02 10.29 -1.95
CA ASP A 155 -17.96 11.76 -2.08
C ASP A 155 -17.18 12.32 -3.29
N GLY A 156 -17.39 11.77 -4.49
CA GLY A 156 -16.79 12.31 -5.73
C GLY A 156 -15.27 12.12 -5.81
N LYS A 157 -14.67 11.39 -4.87
CA LYS A 157 -13.27 10.95 -4.91
C LYS A 157 -13.26 9.46 -5.26
N PHE A 158 -12.62 9.11 -6.37
CA PHE A 158 -12.38 7.71 -6.73
C PHE A 158 -11.40 7.11 -5.71
N VAL A 159 -11.92 6.29 -4.80
CA VAL A 159 -11.13 5.55 -3.83
C VAL A 159 -11.29 4.08 -4.16
N TYR A 160 -10.17 3.38 -4.40
CA TYR A 160 -10.18 1.93 -4.53
C TYR A 160 -10.52 1.31 -3.17
N GLN A 161 -11.81 1.06 -2.95
CA GLN A 161 -12.32 0.38 -1.76
C GLN A 161 -12.03 -1.11 -1.90
N THR A 162 -11.05 -1.57 -1.13
CA THR A 162 -10.75 -2.99 -0.82
C THR A 162 -10.51 -3.90 -2.04
N CYS A 163 -9.27 -3.89 -2.53
CA CYS A 163 -8.75 -4.94 -3.40
C CYS A 163 -8.46 -6.21 -2.57
N TYR A 164 -9.32 -7.23 -2.64
CA TYR A 164 -8.99 -8.56 -2.17
C TYR A 164 -8.20 -9.29 -3.26
N CYS A 165 -6.92 -9.51 -2.98
CA CYS A 165 -6.21 -10.68 -3.46
C CYS A 165 -6.43 -11.75 -2.39
#